data_AF-A0A395NB13-F1
#
_entry.id   AF-A0A395NB13-F1
#
_cell.length_a   1.000
_cell.length_b   1.000
_cell.length_c   1.000
_cell.angle_alpha   90.00
_cell.angle_beta   90.00
_cell.angle_gamma   90.00
#
_symmetry.space_group_name_H-M   'P 1'
#
loop_
_entity.id
_entity.type
_entity.pdbx_description
1 polymer ?
#
loop_
_entity_poly.entity_id
_entity_poly.type
_entity_poly.pdbx_seq_one_letter_code
_entity_poly.pdbx_strand_id
1 'polypeptide(L)'
;MQPHSHPPRRPSSSDMMSCFSLCETTLDSRPLRLLITATGTRHSSWAQPLVVRLSKDSRKEMRAVVDDPSPRLNQLIITIQNSPLVHEQVDQEGSPSKHSGLNICDLVEWADLLVCVPLDANGIEKMLSGAADTFLDDLLRSWNRAQKGLIMVPGMDDSMWTSPLIQRQLEGLQRTWPCIRVMEPILWHYEDAAHPQQVSNFNGFAELLNLIHNQADLLNLGRDVKATTEITAMPKGYMQPLPGLPFELWSRVLSLTGDWELASALGISTSLPIPAEWDTRAADLSSPLRIYSHELERTVLSSNTAAICRKLSQAPLDFHILPVLVVKLIIRFALVEVLAYLETNYSQLFKSFEGTFLPTKASAYYPQVKVLDYWKNNPHFQSRHVYDTEAIDGASKNGHVHILQWWKQSGLPLLYTHVSLEQASGNGLISVLAWWRDAAALDNSIVFKPGRSLLWAARNGQADVLRWWHASDMKLGFSGGVAWTASRWGHAHVLETWRKLKGDDDIIFDAEEVMFIATAYRHVEVLEWWRRFARGQLDGMNGRGVKVKFRTRRIQEAVETDSEHRLEVQEWWFRYKLSIGLEPEGWPLFLRL
;
A
#
# COMPACT_ATOMS: atom_id res chain seq x y z
N MET A 1 49.22 -19.90 -25.43
CA MET A 1 47.78 -19.80 -25.74
C MET A 1 47.13 -18.96 -24.65
N GLN A 2 46.97 -17.66 -24.90
CA GLN A 2 46.25 -16.76 -24.00
C GLN A 2 44.74 -16.86 -24.25
N PRO A 3 43.88 -16.83 -23.22
CA PRO A 3 42.44 -16.88 -23.39
C PRO A 3 41.93 -15.48 -23.74
N HIS A 4 41.24 -15.35 -24.88
CA HIS A 4 40.58 -14.12 -25.28
C HIS A 4 39.36 -13.86 -24.38
N SER A 5 39.41 -12.78 -23.60
CA SER A 5 38.27 -12.21 -22.90
C SER A 5 37.34 -11.50 -23.90
N HIS A 6 36.15 -12.05 -24.13
CA HIS A 6 35.11 -11.34 -24.87
C HIS A 6 34.64 -10.10 -24.09
N PRO A 7 34.42 -8.94 -24.74
CA PRO A 7 33.81 -7.79 -24.08
C PRO A 7 32.35 -8.11 -23.70
N PRO A 8 31.82 -7.50 -22.62
CA PRO A 8 30.44 -7.74 -22.20
C PRO A 8 29.46 -7.30 -23.30
N ARG A 9 28.45 -8.14 -23.58
CA ARG A 9 27.36 -7.81 -24.51
C ARG A 9 26.70 -6.49 -24.10
N ARG A 10 26.60 -5.54 -25.04
CA ARG A 10 25.75 -4.35 -24.87
C ARG A 10 24.30 -4.81 -24.69
N PRO A 11 23.56 -4.30 -23.68
CA PRO A 11 22.15 -4.66 -23.49
C PRO A 11 21.34 -4.30 -24.73
N SER A 12 20.38 -5.14 -25.08
CA SER A 12 19.49 -4.90 -26.23
C SER A 12 18.52 -3.76 -25.92
N SER A 13 17.99 -3.09 -26.94
CA SER A 13 16.95 -2.05 -26.77
C SER A 13 15.71 -2.57 -26.02
N SER A 14 15.47 -3.90 -26.08
CA SER A 14 14.43 -4.61 -25.32
C SER A 14 14.72 -4.63 -23.80
N ASP A 15 15.98 -4.78 -23.39
CA ASP A 15 16.36 -4.75 -21.97
C ASP A 15 16.27 -3.33 -21.39
N MET A 16 16.63 -2.31 -22.19
CA MET A 16 16.36 -0.91 -21.87
C MET A 16 14.86 -0.60 -21.83
N MET A 17 14.05 -1.26 -22.67
CA MET A 17 12.59 -1.10 -22.66
C MET A 17 11.91 -1.59 -21.38
N SER A 18 12.45 -2.63 -20.76
CA SER A 18 11.96 -3.13 -19.47
C SER A 18 12.17 -2.13 -18.30
N CYS A 19 13.01 -1.10 -18.49
CA CYS A 19 13.24 -0.02 -17.52
C CYS A 19 12.17 1.09 -17.56
N PHE A 20 11.28 1.09 -18.57
CA PHE A 20 10.39 2.23 -18.83
C PHE A 20 9.18 2.34 -17.93
N SER A 21 8.80 1.27 -17.24
CA SER A 21 7.76 1.29 -16.23
C SER A 21 8.34 1.06 -14.84
N LEU A 22 8.83 2.12 -14.22
CA LEU A 22 8.81 2.23 -12.76
C LEU A 22 7.36 2.49 -12.36
N CYS A 23 6.49 1.48 -12.51
CA CYS A 23 5.18 1.53 -11.90
C CYS A 23 5.41 1.71 -10.42
N GLU A 24 4.83 2.77 -9.89
CA GLU A 24 4.70 3.00 -8.48
C GLU A 24 3.86 1.83 -7.95
N THR A 25 4.49 0.81 -7.35
CA THR A 25 3.80 -0.01 -6.37
C THR A 25 3.62 0.89 -5.16
N THR A 26 2.71 1.88 -5.27
CA THR A 26 2.44 2.84 -4.22
C THR A 26 1.97 2.08 -2.99
N LEU A 27 2.87 1.92 -2.04
CA LEU A 27 2.48 1.70 -0.64
C LEU A 27 1.67 2.91 -0.10
N ASP A 28 1.61 4.02 -0.84
CA ASP A 28 0.98 5.29 -0.44
C ASP A 28 -0.55 5.28 -0.51
N SER A 29 -1.16 4.52 -1.42
CA SER A 29 -2.61 4.28 -1.38
C SER A 29 -2.96 3.00 -2.12
N ARG A 30 -3.69 2.11 -1.44
CA ARG A 30 -4.18 0.85 -2.01
C ARG A 30 -5.70 0.91 -2.01
N PRO A 31 -6.37 0.68 -3.15
CA PRO A 31 -7.80 0.53 -3.15
C PRO A 31 -8.18 -0.72 -2.36
N LEU A 32 -9.21 -0.64 -1.52
CA LEU A 32 -9.76 -1.81 -0.85
C LEU A 32 -10.41 -2.71 -1.91
N ARG A 33 -9.87 -3.91 -2.09
CA ARG A 33 -10.40 -4.89 -3.05
C ARG A 33 -11.49 -5.72 -2.41
N LEU A 34 -12.72 -5.46 -2.79
CA LEU A 34 -13.92 -6.08 -2.25
C LEU A 34 -14.41 -7.17 -3.19
N LEU A 35 -14.59 -8.37 -2.62
CA LEU A 35 -15.29 -9.45 -3.29
C LEU A 35 -16.69 -9.57 -2.70
N ILE A 36 -17.72 -9.33 -3.50
CA ILE A 36 -19.11 -9.37 -3.05
C ILE A 36 -19.75 -10.65 -3.56
N THR A 37 -20.40 -11.40 -2.69
CA THR A 37 -21.09 -12.62 -3.08
C THR A 37 -22.55 -12.59 -2.67
N ALA A 38 -23.41 -13.19 -3.48
CA ALA A 38 -24.81 -13.31 -3.15
C ALA A 38 -25.33 -14.67 -3.62
N THR A 39 -25.97 -15.40 -2.71
CA THR A 39 -26.62 -16.67 -3.00
C THR A 39 -28.12 -16.49 -3.18
N GLY A 40 -28.71 -17.29 -4.06
CA GLY A 40 -30.12 -17.28 -4.40
C GLY A 40 -30.39 -16.49 -5.68
N THR A 41 -31.11 -17.14 -6.60
CA THR A 41 -31.51 -16.57 -7.90
C THR A 41 -32.30 -15.27 -7.76
N ARG A 42 -33.18 -15.17 -6.76
CA ARG A 42 -33.96 -13.93 -6.48
C ARG A 42 -33.22 -12.93 -5.59
N HIS A 43 -32.24 -13.39 -4.80
CA HIS A 43 -31.59 -12.60 -3.77
C HIS A 43 -30.26 -11.97 -4.23
N SER A 44 -29.76 -12.37 -5.41
CA SER A 44 -28.59 -11.76 -6.08
C SER A 44 -28.76 -10.24 -6.32
N SER A 45 -30.01 -9.75 -6.33
CA SER A 45 -30.34 -8.33 -6.44
C SER A 45 -29.85 -7.46 -5.27
N TRP A 46 -29.62 -8.04 -4.08
CA TRP A 46 -29.14 -7.31 -2.89
C TRP A 46 -27.70 -6.81 -3.02
N ALA A 47 -26.88 -7.47 -3.84
CA ALA A 47 -25.53 -7.01 -4.14
C ALA A 47 -25.52 -5.67 -4.91
N GLN A 48 -26.54 -5.43 -5.74
CA GLN A 48 -26.56 -4.27 -6.64
C GLN A 48 -26.64 -2.91 -5.89
N PRO A 49 -27.57 -2.68 -4.93
CA PRO A 49 -27.58 -1.44 -4.15
C PRO A 49 -26.28 -1.18 -3.40
N LEU A 50 -25.63 -2.23 -2.90
CA LEU A 50 -24.35 -2.14 -2.20
C LEU A 50 -23.26 -1.63 -3.16
N VAL A 51 -23.12 -2.25 -4.32
CA VAL A 51 -22.15 -1.88 -5.36
C VAL A 51 -22.38 -0.44 -5.84
N VAL A 52 -23.63 -0.05 -6.11
CA VAL A 52 -23.97 1.30 -6.59
C VAL A 52 -23.59 2.39 -5.59
N ARG A 53 -23.74 2.13 -4.28
CA ARG A 53 -23.35 3.10 -3.26
C ARG A 53 -21.85 3.15 -3.05
N LEU A 54 -21.18 1.99 -3.07
CA LEU A 54 -19.74 1.89 -2.87
C LEU A 54 -18.94 2.35 -4.09
N SER A 55 -19.49 2.26 -5.31
CA SER A 55 -18.82 2.68 -6.55
C SER A 55 -18.57 4.19 -6.64
N LYS A 56 -19.19 4.97 -5.76
CA LYS A 56 -18.93 6.41 -5.65
C LYS A 56 -17.56 6.74 -5.07
N ASP A 57 -16.95 5.80 -4.32
CA ASP A 57 -15.63 5.99 -3.72
C ASP A 57 -14.57 5.32 -4.59
N SER A 58 -13.65 6.12 -5.15
CA SER A 58 -12.54 5.64 -5.99
C SER A 58 -11.51 4.81 -5.23
N ARG A 59 -11.54 4.81 -3.89
CA ARG A 59 -10.66 4.01 -3.03
C ARG A 59 -11.07 2.54 -2.92
N LYS A 60 -12.10 2.10 -3.65
CA LYS A 60 -12.64 0.73 -3.55
C LYS A 60 -12.69 0.10 -4.94
N GLU A 61 -12.07 -1.07 -5.08
CA GLU A 61 -12.15 -1.90 -6.28
C GLU A 61 -13.07 -3.07 -5.97
N MET A 62 -14.04 -3.38 -6.84
CA MET A 62 -15.07 -4.38 -6.54
C MET A 62 -15.16 -5.44 -7.63
N ARG A 63 -15.35 -6.69 -7.22
CA ARG A 63 -15.76 -7.82 -8.06
C ARG A 63 -16.89 -8.56 -7.37
N ALA A 64 -17.75 -9.23 -8.13
CA ALA A 64 -18.85 -9.99 -7.55
C ALA A 64 -18.93 -11.43 -8.07
N VAL A 65 -19.32 -12.35 -7.19
CA VAL A 65 -19.67 -13.74 -7.52
C VAL A 65 -21.13 -13.96 -7.15
N VAL A 66 -22.01 -14.14 -8.12
CA VAL A 66 -23.46 -14.19 -7.90
C VAL A 66 -24.10 -15.31 -8.72
N ASP A 67 -25.18 -15.90 -8.21
CA ASP A 67 -25.92 -16.96 -8.92
C ASP A 67 -26.55 -16.43 -10.22
N ASP A 68 -27.17 -15.25 -10.16
CA ASP A 68 -27.82 -14.59 -11.31
C ASP A 68 -27.33 -13.13 -11.44
N PRO A 69 -26.37 -12.84 -12.34
CA PRO A 69 -25.81 -11.50 -12.48
C PRO A 69 -26.77 -10.54 -13.18
N SER A 70 -27.16 -9.47 -12.48
CA SER A 70 -28.02 -8.44 -13.07
C SER A 70 -27.28 -7.61 -14.15
N PRO A 71 -27.95 -7.15 -15.22
CA PRO A 71 -27.30 -6.36 -16.27
C PRO A 71 -26.64 -5.09 -15.74
N ARG A 72 -27.24 -4.47 -14.72
CA ARG A 72 -26.68 -3.28 -14.05
C ARG A 72 -25.41 -3.58 -13.26
N LEU A 73 -25.32 -4.77 -12.67
CA LEU A 73 -24.12 -5.20 -11.96
C LEU A 73 -22.95 -5.40 -12.93
N ASN A 74 -23.19 -6.04 -14.07
CA ASN A 74 -22.19 -6.28 -15.12
C ASN A 74 -21.63 -4.99 -15.75
N GLN A 75 -22.41 -3.90 -15.73
CA GLN A 75 -21.97 -2.60 -16.23
C GLN A 75 -21.03 -1.87 -15.27
N LEU A 76 -21.13 -2.14 -13.96
CA LEU A 76 -20.39 -1.41 -12.93
C LEU A 76 -19.11 -2.13 -12.51
N ILE A 77 -19.14 -3.45 -12.45
CA ILE A 77 -18.04 -4.27 -11.90
C ILE A 77 -17.87 -5.57 -12.70
N ILE A 78 -16.72 -6.21 -12.52
CA ILE A 78 -16.51 -7.57 -13.03
C ILE A 78 -17.36 -8.53 -12.19
N THR A 79 -18.26 -9.24 -12.86
CA THR A 79 -19.14 -10.24 -12.27
C THR A 79 -18.76 -11.64 -12.75
N ILE A 80 -18.85 -12.59 -11.84
CA ILE A 80 -18.58 -14.01 -12.06
C ILE A 80 -19.86 -14.74 -11.71
N GLN A 81 -20.35 -15.57 -12.62
CA GLN A 81 -21.53 -16.39 -12.36
C GLN A 81 -21.15 -17.57 -11.48
N ASN A 82 -21.89 -17.81 -10.41
CA ASN A 82 -21.73 -19.00 -9.59
C ASN A 82 -22.24 -20.22 -10.35
N SER A 83 -21.32 -21.05 -10.86
CA SER A 83 -21.63 -22.27 -11.58
C SER A 83 -21.40 -23.51 -10.71
N PRO A 84 -22.15 -24.61 -10.94
CA PRO A 84 -21.84 -25.90 -10.32
C PRO A 84 -20.46 -26.38 -10.80
N LEU A 85 -19.70 -26.98 -9.88
CA LEU A 85 -18.42 -27.62 -10.16
C LEU A 85 -18.71 -28.91 -10.94
N VAL A 86 -18.54 -28.88 -12.27
CA VAL A 86 -18.56 -30.11 -13.07
C VAL A 86 -17.28 -30.89 -12.72
N HIS A 87 -17.44 -32.11 -12.20
CA HIS A 87 -16.31 -33.05 -12.05
C HIS A 87 -15.54 -33.10 -13.38
N GLU A 88 -14.23 -32.88 -13.30
CA GLU A 88 -13.29 -32.89 -14.42
C GLU A 88 -13.66 -33.97 -15.44
N GLN A 89 -14.30 -33.58 -16.54
CA GLN A 89 -14.20 -34.39 -17.75
C GLN A 89 -12.78 -34.18 -18.24
N VAL A 90 -11.96 -35.21 -18.01
CA VAL A 90 -10.63 -35.34 -18.58
C VAL A 90 -10.79 -35.27 -20.10
N ASP A 91 -10.43 -34.13 -20.69
CA ASP A 91 -10.23 -34.06 -22.14
C ASP A 91 -9.14 -35.08 -22.51
N GLN A 92 -9.24 -35.69 -23.69
CA GLN A 92 -8.32 -36.74 -24.19
C GLN A 92 -6.84 -36.30 -24.34
N GLU A 93 -6.49 -35.09 -23.88
CA GLU A 93 -5.14 -34.54 -23.82
C GLU A 93 -4.84 -33.93 -22.42
N GLY A 94 -5.02 -34.71 -21.35
CA GLY A 94 -4.27 -34.58 -20.07
C GLY A 94 -4.12 -33.19 -19.44
N SER A 95 -4.99 -32.23 -19.74
CA SER A 95 -4.95 -30.87 -19.22
C SER A 95 -6.32 -30.51 -18.66
N PRO A 96 -6.40 -29.99 -17.43
CA PRO A 96 -7.67 -29.69 -16.79
C PRO A 96 -8.38 -28.57 -17.58
N SER A 97 -9.63 -28.84 -17.96
CA SER A 97 -10.47 -27.91 -18.72
C SER A 97 -10.75 -26.65 -17.87
N LYS A 98 -10.13 -25.54 -18.27
CA LYS A 98 -10.26 -24.24 -17.59
C LYS A 98 -11.66 -23.69 -17.81
N HIS A 99 -12.55 -23.79 -16.83
CA HIS A 99 -13.72 -22.92 -16.79
C HIS A 99 -13.25 -21.45 -16.62
N SER A 100 -13.67 -20.60 -17.55
CA SER A 100 -13.57 -19.13 -17.50
C SER A 100 -12.25 -18.48 -17.06
N GLY A 101 -11.08 -19.07 -17.30
CA GLY A 101 -9.77 -18.37 -17.25
C GLY A 101 -9.35 -17.69 -15.94
N LEU A 102 -10.15 -17.75 -14.87
CA LEU A 102 -9.91 -17.11 -13.57
C LEU A 102 -9.75 -18.20 -12.52
N ASN A 103 -8.55 -18.33 -11.95
CA ASN A 103 -8.34 -19.26 -10.84
C ASN A 103 -8.92 -18.67 -9.55
N ILE A 104 -9.58 -19.51 -8.74
CA ILE A 104 -10.07 -19.12 -7.41
C ILE A 104 -8.91 -18.58 -6.55
N CYS A 105 -7.72 -19.18 -6.66
CA CYS A 105 -6.53 -18.72 -5.95
C CYS A 105 -6.20 -17.26 -6.27
N ASP A 106 -6.21 -16.88 -7.55
CA ASP A 106 -5.92 -15.52 -7.99
C ASP A 106 -6.98 -14.52 -7.46
N LEU A 107 -8.24 -14.96 -7.36
CA LEU A 107 -9.34 -14.13 -6.83
C LEU A 107 -9.22 -13.94 -5.31
N VAL A 108 -8.88 -15.00 -4.58
CA VAL A 108 -8.63 -14.96 -3.14
C VAL A 108 -7.40 -14.10 -2.84
N GLU A 109 -6.32 -14.21 -3.62
CA GLU A 109 -5.13 -13.37 -3.46
C GLU A 109 -5.43 -11.90 -3.77
N TRP A 110 -6.20 -11.62 -4.83
CA TRP A 110 -6.58 -10.27 -5.22
C TRP A 110 -7.43 -9.57 -4.15
N ALA A 111 -8.45 -10.22 -3.59
CA ALA A 111 -9.41 -9.59 -2.68
C ALA A 111 -8.85 -9.38 -1.26
N ASP A 112 -9.20 -8.26 -0.64
CA ASP A 112 -8.85 -7.91 0.76
C ASP A 112 -9.95 -8.34 1.74
N LEU A 113 -11.22 -8.26 1.31
CA LEU A 113 -12.39 -8.50 2.14
C LEU A 113 -13.49 -9.17 1.29
N LEU A 114 -14.08 -10.23 1.85
CA LEU A 114 -15.22 -10.93 1.28
C LEU A 114 -16.50 -10.47 1.98
N VAL A 115 -17.54 -10.15 1.22
CA VAL A 115 -18.83 -9.69 1.73
C VAL A 115 -19.94 -10.54 1.13
N CYS A 116 -20.59 -11.39 1.95
CA CYS A 116 -21.71 -12.22 1.52
C CYS A 116 -23.04 -11.54 1.85
N VAL A 117 -23.81 -11.12 0.84
CA VAL A 117 -25.08 -10.38 0.99
C VAL A 117 -26.12 -10.80 -0.06
N PRO A 118 -27.13 -11.61 0.32
CA PRO A 118 -27.17 -12.49 1.48
C PRO A 118 -26.43 -13.81 1.25
N LEU A 119 -26.11 -14.51 2.34
CA LEU A 119 -25.82 -15.95 2.35
C LEU A 119 -27.03 -16.72 2.87
N ASP A 120 -27.51 -17.70 2.12
CA ASP A 120 -28.66 -18.53 2.49
C ASP A 120 -28.30 -19.61 3.53
N ALA A 121 -29.32 -20.23 4.12
CA ALA A 121 -29.12 -21.29 5.12
C ALA A 121 -28.31 -22.48 4.57
N ASN A 122 -28.49 -22.81 3.29
CA ASN A 122 -27.74 -23.87 2.62
C ASN A 122 -26.24 -23.51 2.50
N GLY A 123 -25.92 -22.27 2.13
CA GLY A 123 -24.54 -21.77 2.13
C GLY A 123 -23.90 -21.85 3.51
N ILE A 124 -24.62 -21.50 4.58
CA ILE A 124 -24.12 -21.59 5.97
C ILE A 124 -23.83 -23.06 6.35
N GLU A 125 -24.72 -23.99 6.00
CA GLU A 125 -24.52 -25.42 6.25
C GLU A 125 -23.31 -25.98 5.49
N LYS A 126 -23.16 -25.60 4.22
CA LYS A 126 -22.02 -26.00 3.38
C LYS A 126 -20.69 -25.45 3.90
N MET A 127 -20.67 -24.20 4.38
CA MET A 127 -19.50 -23.62 5.02
C MET A 127 -19.03 -24.41 6.25
N LEU A 128 -19.98 -24.93 7.04
CA LEU A 128 -19.68 -25.73 8.23
C LEU A 128 -19.25 -27.15 7.91
N SER A 129 -19.91 -27.78 6.95
CA SER A 129 -19.58 -29.15 6.52
C SER A 129 -18.32 -29.21 5.66
N GLY A 130 -17.93 -28.10 5.04
CA GLY A 130 -16.82 -28.03 4.09
C GLY A 130 -17.15 -28.65 2.73
N ALA A 131 -18.44 -28.89 2.45
CA ALA A 131 -18.91 -29.37 1.15
C ALA A 131 -18.78 -28.27 0.09
N ALA A 132 -18.34 -28.64 -1.12
CA ALA A 132 -18.19 -27.72 -2.23
C ALA A 132 -18.79 -28.30 -3.50
N ASP A 133 -19.94 -27.78 -3.90
CA ASP A 133 -20.63 -28.17 -5.14
C ASP A 133 -20.62 -27.05 -6.18
N THR A 134 -20.37 -25.82 -5.76
CA THR A 134 -20.39 -24.63 -6.60
C THR A 134 -19.08 -23.85 -6.51
N PHE A 135 -18.84 -22.97 -7.49
CA PHE A 135 -17.68 -22.09 -7.50
C PHE A 135 -17.59 -21.24 -6.21
N LEU A 136 -18.73 -20.75 -5.71
CA LEU A 136 -18.81 -20.00 -4.47
C LEU A 136 -18.43 -20.84 -3.24
N ASP A 137 -18.88 -22.10 -3.18
CA ASP A 137 -18.55 -22.98 -2.07
C ASP A 137 -17.02 -23.25 -2.01
N ASP A 138 -16.39 -23.44 -3.18
CA ASP A 138 -14.95 -23.64 -3.27
C ASP A 138 -14.15 -22.37 -2.97
N LEU A 139 -14.69 -21.20 -3.36
CA LEU A 139 -14.17 -19.90 -2.97
C LEU A 139 -14.19 -19.73 -1.44
N LEU A 140 -15.31 -20.03 -0.79
CA LEU A 140 -15.45 -19.93 0.66
C LEU A 140 -14.44 -20.86 1.37
N ARG A 141 -14.32 -22.11 0.90
CA ARG A 141 -13.34 -23.08 1.41
C ARG A 141 -11.90 -22.57 1.29
N SER A 142 -11.56 -21.96 0.16
CA SER A 142 -10.24 -21.36 -0.07
C SER A 142 -10.02 -20.11 0.77
N TRP A 143 -11.07 -19.32 1.02
CA TRP A 143 -11.03 -18.12 1.86
C TRP A 143 -10.68 -18.42 3.32
N ASN A 144 -11.20 -19.53 3.87
CA ASN A 144 -10.86 -19.97 5.23
C ASN A 144 -9.35 -20.17 5.41
N ARG A 145 -8.68 -20.72 4.38
CA ARG A 145 -7.23 -20.95 4.39
C ARG A 145 -6.45 -19.64 4.32
N ALA A 146 -6.98 -18.65 3.60
CA ALA A 146 -6.36 -17.34 3.46
C ALA A 146 -6.48 -16.46 4.71
N GLN A 147 -7.38 -16.81 5.66
CA GLN A 147 -7.59 -16.08 6.92
C GLN A 147 -7.89 -14.58 6.74
N LYS A 148 -8.53 -14.22 5.62
CA LYS A 148 -8.94 -12.85 5.33
C LYS A 148 -10.29 -12.56 5.97
N GLY A 149 -10.58 -11.27 6.19
CA GLY A 149 -11.86 -10.83 6.76
C GLY A 149 -13.05 -11.28 5.91
N LEU A 150 -14.12 -11.72 6.56
CA LEU A 150 -15.38 -12.09 5.93
C LEU A 150 -16.54 -11.44 6.67
N ILE A 151 -17.33 -10.63 5.96
CA ILE A 151 -18.59 -10.09 6.47
C ILE A 151 -19.72 -10.90 5.87
N MET A 152 -20.56 -11.48 6.71
CA MET A 152 -21.68 -12.32 6.29
C MET A 152 -22.98 -11.72 6.77
N VAL A 153 -23.89 -11.45 5.83
CA VAL A 153 -25.28 -11.08 6.10
C VAL A 153 -26.13 -12.33 5.79
N PRO A 154 -26.63 -13.04 6.81
CA PRO A 154 -27.51 -14.18 6.58
C PRO A 154 -28.80 -13.73 5.89
N GLY A 155 -29.34 -14.53 4.98
CA GLY A 155 -30.66 -14.33 4.42
C GLY A 155 -31.50 -15.60 4.57
N MET A 156 -32.62 -15.51 5.28
CA MET A 156 -33.55 -16.64 5.44
C MET A 156 -34.95 -16.16 5.83
N ASP A 157 -35.90 -17.09 5.87
CA ASP A 157 -37.22 -16.80 6.42
C ASP A 157 -37.23 -16.74 7.96
N ASP A 158 -38.23 -16.06 8.51
CA ASP A 158 -38.40 -15.89 9.96
C ASP A 158 -38.46 -17.22 10.73
N SER A 159 -39.06 -18.26 10.11
CA SER A 159 -39.20 -19.57 10.74
C SER A 159 -37.86 -20.32 10.80
N MET A 160 -37.02 -20.19 9.76
CA MET A 160 -35.67 -20.72 9.77
C MET A 160 -34.76 -19.97 10.74
N TRP A 161 -34.84 -18.63 10.82
CA TRP A 161 -34.02 -17.84 11.74
C TRP A 161 -34.25 -18.17 13.22
N THR A 162 -35.51 -18.44 13.58
CA THR A 162 -35.92 -18.83 14.93
C THR A 162 -35.56 -20.28 15.28
N SER A 163 -35.12 -21.09 14.29
CA SER A 163 -34.73 -22.48 14.51
C SER A 163 -33.46 -22.59 15.37
N PRO A 164 -33.44 -23.46 16.41
CA PRO A 164 -32.25 -23.68 17.24
C PRO A 164 -31.09 -24.31 16.44
N LEU A 165 -31.37 -24.96 15.31
CA LEU A 165 -30.34 -25.54 14.45
C LEU A 165 -29.48 -24.45 13.80
N ILE A 166 -30.11 -23.41 13.26
CA ILE A 166 -29.42 -22.29 12.61
C ILE A 166 -28.60 -21.52 13.65
N GLN A 167 -29.13 -21.31 14.85
CA GLN A 167 -28.39 -20.65 15.93
C GLN A 167 -27.13 -21.43 16.31
N ARG A 168 -27.24 -22.77 16.44
CA ARG A 168 -26.06 -23.64 16.67
C ARG A 168 -25.06 -23.59 15.52
N GLN A 169 -25.54 -23.54 14.28
CA GLN A 169 -24.68 -23.41 13.10
C GLN A 169 -23.91 -22.09 13.10
N LEU A 170 -24.59 -20.96 13.38
CA LEU A 170 -23.94 -19.66 13.48
C LEU A 170 -22.90 -19.59 14.60
N GLU A 171 -23.21 -20.14 15.78
CA GLU A 171 -22.24 -20.26 16.88
C GLU A 171 -21.04 -21.14 16.49
N GLY A 172 -21.30 -22.29 15.85
CA GLY A 172 -20.26 -23.18 15.35
C GLY A 172 -19.38 -22.50 14.30
N LEU A 173 -19.97 -21.68 13.44
CA LEU A 173 -19.28 -20.96 12.39
C LEU A 173 -18.36 -19.90 12.99
N GLN A 174 -18.84 -19.11 13.95
CA GLN A 174 -18.04 -18.11 14.64
C GLN A 174 -16.86 -18.73 15.42
N ARG A 175 -17.05 -19.93 15.99
CA ARG A 175 -15.97 -20.67 16.67
C ARG A 175 -14.92 -21.20 15.71
N THR A 176 -15.35 -21.69 14.55
CA THR A 176 -14.46 -22.34 13.58
C THR A 176 -13.74 -21.30 12.71
N TRP A 177 -14.43 -20.21 12.37
CA TRP A 177 -13.95 -19.12 11.50
C TRP A 177 -14.03 -17.78 12.27
N PRO A 178 -13.04 -17.46 13.11
CA PRO A 178 -13.07 -16.24 13.93
C PRO A 178 -13.01 -14.95 13.09
N CYS A 179 -12.49 -15.02 11.86
CA CYS A 179 -12.45 -13.91 10.91
C CYS A 179 -13.83 -13.54 10.33
N ILE A 180 -14.88 -14.34 10.61
CA ILE A 180 -16.24 -14.04 10.19
C ILE A 180 -16.86 -13.03 11.15
N ARG A 181 -17.47 -12.01 10.56
CA ARG A 181 -18.38 -11.10 11.24
C ARG A 181 -19.78 -11.31 10.69
N VAL A 182 -20.61 -11.96 11.50
CA VAL A 182 -22.03 -12.18 11.21
C VAL A 182 -22.78 -10.90 11.56
N MET A 183 -23.54 -10.39 10.60
CA MET A 183 -24.39 -9.20 10.74
C MET A 183 -25.85 -9.58 10.99
N GLU A 184 -26.69 -8.57 11.23
CA GLU A 184 -28.14 -8.75 11.25
C GLU A 184 -28.63 -9.43 9.96
N PRO A 185 -29.57 -10.38 10.05
CA PRO A 185 -30.07 -11.10 8.90
C PRO A 185 -31.00 -10.24 8.04
N ILE A 186 -31.05 -10.55 6.75
CA ILE A 186 -32.12 -10.15 5.84
C ILE A 186 -33.24 -11.18 5.98
N LEU A 187 -34.33 -10.80 6.63
CA LEU A 187 -35.46 -11.69 6.89
C LEU A 187 -36.61 -11.44 5.93
N TRP A 188 -37.26 -12.52 5.51
CA TRP A 188 -38.49 -12.46 4.70
C TRP A 188 -39.57 -13.39 5.25
N HIS A 189 -40.82 -13.03 4.99
CA HIS A 189 -41.97 -13.86 5.35
C HIS A 189 -42.86 -14.12 4.14
N TYR A 190 -43.64 -15.19 4.26
CA TYR A 190 -44.65 -15.57 3.28
C TYR A 190 -46.02 -15.42 3.95
N GLU A 191 -46.79 -14.41 3.55
CA GLU A 191 -48.14 -14.16 4.08
C GLU A 191 -49.19 -15.09 3.46
N ASP A 192 -49.12 -15.34 2.14
CA ASP A 192 -50.05 -16.21 1.40
C ASP A 192 -49.39 -16.84 0.17
N ALA A 193 -49.95 -17.96 -0.32
CA ALA A 193 -49.53 -18.59 -1.58
C ALA A 193 -49.64 -17.68 -2.82
N ALA A 194 -50.39 -16.57 -2.73
CA ALA A 194 -50.61 -15.59 -3.80
C ALA A 194 -49.72 -14.34 -3.69
N HIS A 195 -49.09 -14.06 -2.54
CA HIS A 195 -48.26 -12.88 -2.32
C HIS A 195 -46.77 -13.28 -2.35
N PRO A 196 -45.95 -12.73 -3.26
CA PRO A 196 -44.51 -13.02 -3.30
C PRO A 196 -43.81 -12.52 -2.03
N GLN A 197 -42.72 -13.20 -1.65
CA GLN A 197 -41.83 -12.90 -0.51
C GLN A 197 -41.79 -11.41 -0.16
N GLN A 198 -42.26 -11.04 1.03
CA GLN A 198 -42.07 -9.69 1.55
C GLN A 198 -40.79 -9.65 2.39
N VAL A 199 -39.87 -8.77 2.01
CA VAL A 199 -38.62 -8.58 2.75
C VAL A 199 -38.85 -7.52 3.82
N SER A 200 -38.52 -7.88 5.06
CA SER A 200 -38.51 -6.92 6.17
C SER A 200 -37.48 -5.81 5.94
N ASN A 201 -37.72 -4.60 6.46
CA ASN A 201 -36.79 -3.48 6.29
C ASN A 201 -35.41 -3.83 6.88
N PHE A 202 -34.42 -4.06 6.01
CA PHE A 202 -33.06 -4.37 6.43
C PHE A 202 -32.35 -3.10 6.96
N ASN A 203 -32.38 -2.93 8.28
CA ASN A 203 -31.75 -1.80 8.97
C ASN A 203 -30.21 -1.92 8.99
N GLY A 204 -29.66 -3.14 8.94
CA GLY A 204 -28.22 -3.41 8.91
C GLY A 204 -27.48 -2.92 7.66
N PHE A 205 -28.16 -2.41 6.63
CA PHE A 205 -27.50 -1.94 5.41
C PHE A 205 -26.58 -0.74 5.66
N ALA A 206 -26.99 0.19 6.52
CA ALA A 206 -26.17 1.35 6.88
C ALA A 206 -24.94 0.92 7.69
N GLU A 207 -25.10 -0.04 8.61
CA GLU A 207 -24.01 -0.61 9.38
C GLU A 207 -22.99 -1.31 8.48
N LEU A 208 -23.46 -2.10 7.49
CA LEU A 208 -22.60 -2.78 6.52
C LEU A 208 -21.74 -1.78 5.74
N LEU A 209 -22.36 -0.69 5.25
CA LEU A 209 -21.64 0.37 4.54
C LEU A 209 -20.59 1.05 5.42
N ASN A 210 -20.93 1.33 6.68
CA ASN A 210 -20.02 1.95 7.65
C ASN A 210 -18.83 1.04 7.96
N LEU A 211 -19.09 -0.26 8.07
CA LEU A 211 -18.06 -1.27 8.32
C LEU A 211 -17.09 -1.39 7.14
N ILE A 212 -17.61 -1.43 5.91
CA ILE A 212 -16.77 -1.45 4.69
C ILE A 212 -15.96 -0.16 4.57
N HIS A 213 -16.55 1.00 4.89
CA HIS A 213 -15.81 2.27 4.95
C HIS A 213 -14.70 2.22 6.00
N ASN A 214 -15.01 1.78 7.21
CA ASN A 214 -14.03 1.65 8.29
C ASN A 214 -12.88 0.71 7.89
N GLN A 215 -13.15 -0.39 7.19
CA GLN A 215 -12.08 -1.27 6.68
C GLN A 215 -11.21 -0.58 5.62
N ALA A 216 -11.80 0.22 4.73
CA ALA A 216 -11.04 1.00 3.75
C ALA A 216 -10.17 2.07 4.42
N ASP A 217 -10.68 2.70 5.48
CA ASP A 217 -9.95 3.72 6.25
C ASP A 217 -8.85 3.07 7.11
N LEU A 218 -9.09 1.90 7.72
CA LEU A 218 -8.06 1.12 8.42
C LEU A 218 -6.96 0.64 7.46
N LEU A 219 -7.31 0.16 6.26
CA LEU A 219 -6.33 -0.25 5.25
C LEU A 219 -5.35 0.89 4.94
N ASN A 220 -5.88 2.10 4.76
CA ASN A 220 -5.10 3.30 4.43
C ASN A 220 -4.52 4.01 5.66
N LEU A 221 -4.82 3.57 6.88
CA LEU A 221 -4.32 4.19 8.10
C LEU A 221 -2.79 4.30 8.10
N GLY A 222 -2.27 5.52 8.24
CA GLY A 222 -0.84 5.80 8.29
C GLY A 222 -0.16 5.91 6.92
N ARG A 223 -0.83 5.55 5.81
CA ARG A 223 -0.27 5.68 4.45
C ARG A 223 -0.18 7.14 3.99
N ASP A 224 -1.09 7.98 4.49
CA ASP A 224 -1.12 9.42 4.23
C ASP A 224 -0.05 10.19 5.00
N VAL A 225 0.51 9.58 6.06
CA VAL A 225 1.66 10.13 6.78
C VAL A 225 2.88 9.87 5.91
N LYS A 226 3.14 10.76 4.94
CA LYS A 226 4.50 10.93 4.40
C LYS A 226 5.39 11.02 5.63
N ALA A 227 6.34 10.07 5.77
CA ALA A 227 7.24 10.03 6.90
C ALA A 227 7.87 11.43 7.06
N THR A 228 7.33 12.23 7.96
CA THR A 228 7.79 13.61 8.25
C THR A 228 9.14 13.58 8.93
N THR A 229 9.73 12.40 9.12
CA THR A 229 11.16 12.23 9.28
C THR A 229 11.84 12.46 7.93
N GLU A 230 11.87 13.71 7.47
CA GLU A 230 13.14 14.19 6.92
C GLU A 230 14.16 13.94 8.04
N ILE A 231 14.92 12.86 7.92
CA ILE A 231 16.04 12.58 8.81
C ILE A 231 17.04 13.70 8.53
N THR A 232 16.88 14.82 9.23
CA THR A 232 17.94 15.82 9.32
C THR A 232 19.11 15.07 9.92
N ALA A 233 20.17 14.89 9.12
CA ALA A 233 21.33 14.14 9.54
C ALA A 233 21.88 14.74 10.84
N MET A 234 21.59 14.11 11.97
CA MET A 234 22.16 14.51 13.25
C MET A 234 23.66 14.22 13.18
N PRO A 235 24.53 15.23 13.37
CA PRO A 235 25.97 15.01 13.35
C PRO A 235 26.34 13.99 14.43
N LYS A 236 27.12 12.99 14.06
CA LYS A 236 27.61 11.94 14.96
C LYS A 236 28.46 12.58 16.06
N GLY A 237 27.86 12.83 17.21
CA GLY A 237 28.52 13.31 18.42
C GLY A 237 27.79 12.79 19.64
N TYR A 238 28.45 11.87 20.36
CA TYR A 238 28.16 11.36 21.70
C TYR A 238 26.89 11.85 22.40
N MET A 239 25.91 10.95 22.55
CA MET A 239 24.75 11.13 23.43
C MET A 239 25.13 10.70 24.86
N GLN A 240 25.15 11.65 25.80
CA GLN A 240 24.86 11.34 27.20
C GLN A 240 23.34 11.39 27.41
N PRO A 241 22.77 10.62 28.37
CA PRO A 241 21.35 10.69 28.69
C PRO A 241 21.05 12.04 29.33
N LEU A 242 20.34 12.91 28.61
CA LEU A 242 19.95 14.22 29.14
C LEU A 242 18.91 14.05 30.27
N PRO A 243 19.11 14.69 31.44
CA PRO A 243 18.03 14.97 32.37
C PRO A 243 17.02 15.91 31.70
N GLY A 244 15.74 15.74 32.03
CA GLY A 244 14.58 16.28 31.31
C GLY A 244 14.75 17.71 30.79
N LEU A 245 14.61 17.87 29.48
CA LEU A 245 14.63 19.17 28.81
C LEU A 245 13.51 20.07 29.36
N PRO A 246 13.75 21.38 29.54
CA PRO A 246 12.71 22.36 29.85
C PRO A 246 11.55 22.34 28.85
N PHE A 247 10.37 22.74 29.32
CA PHE A 247 9.13 22.76 28.55
C PHE A 247 9.24 23.55 27.23
N GLU A 248 9.96 24.66 27.24
CA GLU A 248 10.13 25.54 26.08
C GLU A 248 10.92 24.84 24.97
N LEU A 249 11.90 24.01 25.33
CA LEU A 249 12.67 23.22 24.37
C LEU A 249 11.80 22.12 23.79
N TRP A 250 10.97 21.46 24.60
CA TRP A 250 10.01 20.49 24.10
C TRP A 250 8.97 21.10 23.15
N SER A 251 8.40 22.25 23.52
CA SER A 251 7.47 22.98 22.65
C SER A 251 8.13 23.33 21.31
N ARG A 252 9.37 23.79 21.32
CA ARG A 252 10.11 24.11 20.09
C ARG A 252 10.46 22.88 19.25
N VAL A 253 10.87 21.79 19.88
CA VAL A 253 11.14 20.51 19.18
C VAL A 253 9.88 20.00 18.52
N LEU A 254 8.76 19.96 19.24
CA LEU A 254 7.47 19.49 18.71
C LEU A 254 6.93 20.39 17.61
N SER A 255 7.11 21.72 17.72
CA SER A 255 6.80 22.66 16.65
C SER A 255 7.63 22.42 15.39
N LEU A 256 8.89 21.97 15.52
CA LEU A 256 9.74 21.64 14.37
C LEU A 256 9.40 20.27 13.76
N THR A 257 9.03 19.28 14.57
CA THR A 257 8.61 17.96 14.06
C THR A 257 7.20 17.97 13.46
N GLY A 258 6.39 18.99 13.76
CA GLY A 258 5.01 19.10 13.28
C GLY A 258 4.07 18.09 13.93
N ASP A 259 4.46 17.49 15.06
CA ASP A 259 3.72 16.39 15.69
C ASP A 259 2.72 16.90 16.74
N TRP A 260 1.55 17.33 16.26
CA TRP A 260 0.48 17.86 17.13
C TRP A 260 -0.11 16.80 18.06
N GLU A 261 -0.22 15.54 17.62
CA GLU A 261 -0.80 14.46 18.42
C GLU A 261 0.08 14.13 19.63
N LEU A 262 1.40 14.04 19.43
CA LEU A 262 2.34 13.84 20.53
C LEU A 262 2.36 15.04 21.48
N ALA A 263 2.35 16.27 20.96
CA ALA A 263 2.31 17.47 21.78
C ALA A 263 1.05 17.51 22.67
N SER A 264 -0.10 17.19 22.09
CA SER A 264 -1.38 17.14 22.79
C SER A 264 -1.41 16.04 23.85
N ALA A 265 -0.87 14.86 23.55
CA ALA A 265 -0.80 13.75 24.51
C ALA A 265 0.09 14.06 25.72
N LEU A 266 1.15 14.84 25.52
CA LEU A 266 2.04 15.29 26.59
C LEU A 266 1.52 16.53 27.33
N GLY A 267 0.42 17.14 26.88
CA GLY A 267 -0.11 18.39 27.44
C GLY A 267 0.78 19.61 27.16
N ILE A 268 1.59 19.57 26.09
CA ILE A 268 2.52 20.64 25.73
C ILE A 268 1.86 21.59 24.74
N SER A 269 1.75 22.87 25.13
CA SER A 269 1.23 23.91 24.23
C SER A 269 2.22 24.18 23.09
N THR A 270 1.76 24.01 21.87
CA THR A 270 2.49 24.34 20.63
C THR A 270 1.64 25.25 19.75
N SER A 271 2.28 25.99 18.83
CA SER A 271 1.59 26.84 17.85
C SER A 271 1.14 26.06 16.60
N LEU A 272 1.08 24.74 16.66
CA LEU A 272 0.73 23.90 15.53
C LEU A 272 -0.78 23.95 15.25
N PRO A 273 -1.22 23.99 13.97
CA PRO A 273 -2.64 23.88 13.64
C PRO A 273 -3.17 22.50 14.02
N ILE A 274 -4.43 22.45 14.45
CA ILE A 274 -5.12 21.19 14.71
C ILE A 274 -5.27 20.44 13.38
N PRO A 275 -4.85 19.17 13.27
CA PRO A 275 -5.01 18.40 12.04
C PRO A 275 -6.48 18.29 11.63
N ALA A 276 -6.75 18.24 10.33
CA ALA A 276 -8.12 18.18 9.80
C ALA A 276 -8.92 16.97 10.34
N GLU A 277 -8.25 15.85 10.62
CA GLU A 277 -8.85 14.66 11.24
C GLU A 277 -9.46 14.96 12.63
N TRP A 278 -8.94 15.96 13.33
CA TRP A 278 -9.36 16.39 14.67
C TRP A 278 -10.26 17.64 14.65
N ASP A 279 -10.41 18.31 13.50
CA ASP A 279 -11.26 19.49 13.34
C ASP A 279 -12.74 19.08 13.17
N THR A 280 -13.37 18.73 14.29
CA THR A 280 -14.80 18.40 14.32
C THR A 280 -15.64 19.67 14.44
N ARG A 281 -16.27 20.08 13.34
CA ARG A 281 -17.27 21.16 13.36
C ARG A 281 -18.51 20.72 14.15
N ALA A 282 -19.04 21.60 14.99
CA ALA A 282 -20.19 21.35 15.86
C ALA A 282 -21.48 20.88 15.14
N ALA A 283 -21.56 21.00 13.82
CA ALA A 283 -22.72 20.57 13.01
C ALA A 283 -22.82 19.03 12.83
N ASP A 284 -21.74 18.26 13.08
CA ASP A 284 -21.69 16.81 12.82
C ASP A 284 -22.07 15.92 14.02
N LEU A 285 -22.37 16.52 15.18
CA LEU A 285 -22.65 15.85 16.46
C LEU A 285 -24.15 15.59 16.71
N SER A 286 -24.88 15.14 15.70
CA SER A 286 -26.33 14.90 15.81
C SER A 286 -26.71 13.59 16.49
N SER A 287 -25.80 12.58 16.53
CA SER A 287 -26.08 11.27 17.12
C SER A 287 -25.29 11.01 18.42
N PRO A 288 -25.91 10.41 19.45
CA PRO A 288 -25.25 10.05 20.70
C PRO A 288 -23.99 9.19 20.51
N LEU A 289 -24.02 8.28 19.53
CA LEU A 289 -22.88 7.42 19.19
C LEU A 289 -21.67 8.22 18.66
N ARG A 290 -21.91 9.25 17.83
CA ARG A 290 -20.81 10.10 17.32
C ARG A 290 -20.21 10.96 18.42
N ILE A 291 -21.04 11.47 19.33
CA ILE A 291 -20.57 12.23 20.51
C ILE A 291 -19.65 11.33 21.35
N TYR A 292 -20.09 10.11 21.66
CA TYR A 292 -19.30 9.16 22.43
C TYR A 292 -17.97 8.81 21.71
N SER A 293 -17.99 8.54 20.40
CA SER A 293 -16.78 8.25 19.63
C SER A 293 -15.75 9.37 19.70
N HIS A 294 -16.20 10.62 19.55
CA HIS A 294 -15.32 11.78 19.62
C HIS A 294 -14.81 12.05 21.04
N GLU A 295 -15.63 11.83 22.08
CA GLU A 295 -15.15 11.87 23.46
C GLU A 295 -14.10 10.78 23.75
N LEU A 296 -14.29 9.58 23.19
CA LEU A 296 -13.32 8.49 23.30
C LEU A 296 -12.01 8.85 22.62
N GLU A 297 -12.03 9.41 21.40
CA GLU A 297 -10.83 9.90 20.70
C GLU A 297 -10.02 10.89 21.54
N ARG A 298 -10.69 11.91 22.10
CA ARG A 298 -10.04 12.89 22.99
C ARG A 298 -9.51 12.26 24.28
N THR A 299 -10.23 11.32 24.85
CA THR A 299 -9.81 10.60 26.07
C THR A 299 -8.55 9.78 25.78
N VAL A 300 -8.50 9.07 24.65
CA VAL A 300 -7.34 8.28 24.25
C VAL A 300 -6.11 9.15 23.96
N LEU A 301 -6.32 10.36 23.44
CA LEU A 301 -5.24 11.30 23.18
C LEU A 301 -4.65 11.87 24.48
N SER A 302 -5.48 12.25 25.45
CA SER A 302 -5.07 13.09 26.59
C SER A 302 -4.93 12.37 27.92
N SER A 303 -5.53 11.19 28.07
CA SER A 303 -5.70 10.52 29.37
C SER A 303 -4.84 9.27 29.52
N ASN A 304 -4.72 8.77 30.76
CA ASN A 304 -4.01 7.54 31.06
C ASN A 304 -4.78 6.28 30.65
N THR A 305 -4.08 5.13 30.61
CA THR A 305 -4.65 3.83 30.22
C THR A 305 -5.88 3.45 31.07
N ALA A 306 -5.86 3.71 32.38
CA ALA A 306 -6.98 3.41 33.27
C ALA A 306 -8.25 4.22 32.96
N ALA A 307 -8.11 5.50 32.61
CA ALA A 307 -9.24 6.35 32.21
C ALA A 307 -9.82 5.90 30.86
N ILE A 308 -8.96 5.49 29.93
CA ILE A 308 -9.37 4.94 28.63
C ILE A 308 -10.20 3.66 28.83
N CYS A 309 -9.72 2.71 29.63
CA CYS A 309 -10.46 1.48 29.93
C CYS A 309 -11.80 1.77 30.62
N ARG A 310 -11.86 2.77 31.51
CA ARG A 310 -13.12 3.21 32.14
C ARG A 310 -14.10 3.83 31.15
N LYS A 311 -13.62 4.59 30.17
CA LYS A 311 -14.49 5.15 29.13
C LYS A 311 -15.03 4.04 28.22
N LEU A 312 -14.19 3.07 27.86
CA LEU A 312 -14.59 1.89 27.09
C LEU A 312 -15.62 1.04 27.84
N SER A 313 -15.53 0.91 29.17
CA SER A 313 -16.54 0.21 29.96
C SER A 313 -17.91 0.91 29.98
N GLN A 314 -17.97 2.17 29.59
CA GLN A 314 -19.20 2.98 29.47
C GLN A 314 -19.72 3.04 28.03
N ALA A 315 -19.22 2.17 27.14
CA ALA A 315 -19.64 2.15 25.74
C ALA A 315 -21.16 1.86 25.60
N PRO A 316 -21.87 2.59 24.72
CA PRO A 316 -23.25 2.27 24.35
C PRO A 316 -23.38 0.86 23.75
N LEU A 317 -24.57 0.25 23.84
CA LEU A 317 -24.82 -1.10 23.33
C LEU A 317 -24.55 -1.23 21.82
N ASP A 318 -24.88 -0.19 21.05
CA ASP A 318 -24.73 -0.18 19.58
C ASP A 318 -23.28 0.16 19.14
N PHE A 319 -22.33 0.24 20.07
CA PHE A 319 -20.93 0.56 19.77
C PHE A 319 -20.16 -0.71 19.34
N HIS A 320 -20.17 -0.97 18.03
CA HIS A 320 -19.56 -2.19 17.45
C HIS A 320 -18.27 -1.93 16.66
N ILE A 321 -17.88 -0.67 16.47
CA ILE A 321 -16.73 -0.29 15.64
C ILE A 321 -15.90 0.76 16.37
N LEU A 322 -14.60 0.50 16.52
CA LEU A 322 -13.66 1.49 17.04
C LEU A 322 -13.39 2.56 15.98
N PRO A 323 -13.40 3.85 16.34
CA PRO A 323 -12.97 4.91 15.45
C PRO A 323 -11.52 4.71 15.00
N VAL A 324 -11.24 5.05 13.74
CA VAL A 324 -9.93 4.87 13.12
C VAL A 324 -8.83 5.63 13.88
N LEU A 325 -9.15 6.81 14.42
CA LEU A 325 -8.24 7.59 15.26
C LEU A 325 -7.90 6.87 16.57
N VAL A 326 -8.87 6.22 17.21
CA VAL A 326 -8.59 5.44 18.43
C VAL A 326 -7.63 4.29 18.12
N VAL A 327 -7.86 3.56 17.03
CA VAL A 327 -6.97 2.48 16.56
C VAL A 327 -5.56 3.00 16.28
N LYS A 328 -5.47 4.14 15.57
CA LYS A 328 -4.21 4.86 15.31
C LYS A 328 -3.44 5.16 16.58
N LEU A 329 -4.08 5.80 17.56
CA LEU A 329 -3.43 6.23 18.80
C LEU A 329 -2.99 5.04 19.67
N ILE A 330 -3.80 3.98 19.74
CA ILE A 330 -3.46 2.76 20.48
C ILE A 330 -2.14 2.17 19.96
N ILE A 331 -1.98 2.08 18.64
CA ILE A 331 -0.74 1.56 18.03
C ILE A 331 0.37 2.59 18.17
N ARG A 332 0.14 3.86 17.79
CA ARG A 332 1.14 4.94 17.80
C ARG A 332 1.79 5.14 19.16
N PHE A 333 1.01 5.12 20.24
CA PHE A 333 1.51 5.32 21.61
C PHE A 333 1.77 4.00 22.36
N ALA A 334 1.67 2.86 21.67
CA ALA A 334 1.89 1.54 22.25
C ALA A 334 1.07 1.30 23.53
N LEU A 335 -0.23 1.56 23.47
CA LEU A 335 -1.18 1.37 24.58
C LEU A 335 -1.52 -0.12 24.76
N VAL A 336 -0.52 -0.94 25.09
CA VAL A 336 -0.64 -2.40 25.21
C VAL A 336 -1.66 -2.82 26.26
N GLU A 337 -1.78 -2.07 27.35
CA GLU A 337 -2.79 -2.33 28.39
C GLU A 337 -4.23 -2.17 27.86
N VAL A 338 -4.46 -1.19 26.99
CA VAL A 338 -5.76 -0.97 26.36
C VAL A 338 -6.06 -2.08 25.35
N LEU A 339 -5.05 -2.53 24.59
CA LEU A 339 -5.18 -3.70 23.70
C LEU A 339 -5.58 -4.96 24.47
N ALA A 340 -4.87 -5.27 25.57
CA ALA A 340 -5.18 -6.42 26.41
C ALA A 340 -6.58 -6.32 27.06
N TYR A 341 -7.00 -5.10 27.44
CA TYR A 341 -8.34 -4.86 27.95
C TYR A 341 -9.43 -5.10 26.90
N LEU A 342 -9.22 -4.62 25.66
CA LEU A 342 -10.13 -4.83 24.54
C LEU A 342 -10.26 -6.32 24.17
N GLU A 343 -9.14 -7.04 24.15
CA GLU A 343 -9.12 -8.48 23.91
C GLU A 343 -9.98 -9.24 24.93
N THR A 344 -9.85 -8.91 26.22
CA THR A 344 -10.51 -9.63 27.31
C THR A 344 -12.02 -9.32 27.39
N ASN A 345 -12.40 -8.05 27.16
CA ASN A 345 -13.76 -7.58 27.45
C ASN A 345 -14.61 -7.34 26.19
N TYR A 346 -13.98 -7.08 25.03
CA TYR A 346 -14.66 -6.60 23.82
C TYR A 346 -14.09 -7.25 22.55
N SER A 347 -14.28 -8.56 22.40
CA SER A 347 -13.77 -9.33 21.26
C SER A 347 -14.19 -8.78 19.89
N GLN A 348 -15.42 -8.25 19.74
CA GLN A 348 -15.89 -7.67 18.49
C GLN A 348 -15.13 -6.39 18.09
N LEU A 349 -14.76 -5.55 19.08
CA LEU A 349 -13.95 -4.36 18.87
C LEU A 349 -12.49 -4.74 18.57
N PHE A 350 -12.00 -5.81 19.21
CA PHE A 350 -10.64 -6.31 19.00
C PHE A 350 -10.40 -6.83 17.57
N LYS A 351 -11.44 -7.27 16.86
CA LYS A 351 -11.36 -7.67 15.44
C LYS A 351 -10.71 -6.62 14.52
N SER A 352 -10.75 -5.34 14.90
CA SER A 352 -10.06 -4.26 14.17
C SER A 352 -8.53 -4.41 14.16
N PHE A 353 -7.95 -5.20 15.06
CA PHE A 353 -6.50 -5.43 15.20
C PHE A 353 -6.05 -6.81 14.70
N GLU A 354 -6.96 -7.64 14.19
CA GLU A 354 -6.65 -9.01 13.76
C GLU A 354 -5.97 -9.07 12.38
N GLY A 355 -5.51 -10.27 12.01
CA GLY A 355 -4.85 -10.53 10.72
C GLY A 355 -3.46 -9.91 10.62
N THR A 356 -3.11 -9.44 9.41
CA THR A 356 -1.82 -8.78 9.14
C THR A 356 -1.77 -7.33 9.62
N PHE A 357 -2.91 -6.76 10.04
CA PHE A 357 -3.02 -5.32 10.32
C PHE A 357 -2.06 -4.85 11.41
N LEU A 358 -2.12 -5.48 12.60
CA LEU A 358 -1.31 -5.06 13.74
C LEU A 358 0.21 -5.11 13.46
N PRO A 359 0.79 -6.24 12.99
CA PRO A 359 2.23 -6.29 12.69
C PRO A 359 2.63 -5.34 11.56
N THR A 360 1.79 -5.17 10.53
CA THR A 360 2.09 -4.24 9.42
C THR A 360 2.05 -2.79 9.89
N LYS A 361 1.05 -2.36 10.67
CA LYS A 361 0.97 -0.99 11.19
C LYS A 361 2.07 -0.67 12.20
N ALA A 362 2.35 -1.59 13.12
CA ALA A 362 3.40 -1.43 14.12
C ALA A 362 4.82 -1.49 13.53
N SER A 363 4.98 -2.09 12.34
CA SER A 363 6.28 -2.16 11.66
C SER A 363 6.50 -1.03 10.68
N ALA A 364 5.52 -0.73 9.83
CA ALA A 364 5.67 0.19 8.70
C ALA A 364 5.37 1.64 9.07
N TYR A 365 4.28 1.91 9.77
CA TYR A 365 3.76 3.29 9.92
C TYR A 365 3.95 3.87 11.33
N TYR A 366 3.83 3.03 12.36
CA TYR A 366 3.94 3.40 13.76
C TYR A 366 4.95 2.49 14.46
N PRO A 367 6.27 2.75 14.31
CA PRO A 367 7.32 1.83 14.69
C PRO A 367 7.36 1.58 16.21
N GLN A 368 6.69 0.51 16.67
CA GLN A 368 6.51 0.21 18.09
C GLN A 368 6.85 -1.24 18.42
N VAL A 369 8.05 -1.45 18.96
CA VAL A 369 8.55 -2.77 19.40
C VAL A 369 7.65 -3.39 20.46
N LYS A 370 7.12 -2.60 21.40
CA LYS A 370 6.23 -3.08 22.46
C LYS A 370 4.95 -3.72 21.92
N VAL A 371 4.40 -3.15 20.84
CA VAL A 371 3.19 -3.69 20.19
C VAL A 371 3.51 -5.01 19.49
N LEU A 372 4.68 -5.09 18.84
CA LEU A 372 5.15 -6.32 18.21
C LEU A 372 5.46 -7.42 19.24
N ASP A 373 6.05 -7.07 20.39
CA ASP A 373 6.27 -7.99 21.51
C ASP A 373 4.95 -8.52 22.07
N TYR A 374 3.95 -7.64 22.25
CA TYR A 374 2.61 -8.06 22.66
C TYR A 374 1.99 -9.00 21.62
N TRP A 375 2.03 -8.64 20.33
CA TRP A 375 1.52 -9.48 19.24
C TRP A 375 2.18 -10.86 19.20
N LYS A 376 3.51 -10.92 19.34
CA LYS A 376 4.28 -12.17 19.29
C LYS A 376 3.97 -13.09 20.49
N ASN A 377 3.92 -12.53 21.69
CA ASN A 377 3.83 -13.30 22.94
C ASN A 377 2.40 -13.64 23.35
N ASN A 378 1.39 -13.00 22.76
CA ASN A 378 0.00 -13.22 23.12
C ASN A 378 -0.54 -14.57 22.56
N PRO A 379 -1.13 -15.44 23.41
CA PRO A 379 -1.76 -16.69 22.99
C PRO A 379 -2.80 -16.53 21.88
N HIS A 380 -3.53 -15.40 21.84
CA HIS A 380 -4.53 -15.12 20.81
C HIS A 380 -3.94 -15.16 19.39
N PHE A 381 -2.70 -14.69 19.23
CA PHE A 381 -2.00 -14.68 17.95
C PHE A 381 -1.02 -15.85 17.77
N GLN A 382 -0.57 -16.48 18.86
CA GLN A 382 0.51 -17.49 18.84
C GLN A 382 0.21 -18.72 18.00
N SER A 383 -1.07 -19.10 17.85
CA SER A 383 -1.45 -20.23 16.99
C SER A 383 -1.34 -19.92 15.49
N ARG A 384 -1.23 -18.64 15.10
CA ARG A 384 -1.44 -18.22 13.70
C ARG A 384 -0.48 -17.17 13.15
N HIS A 385 0.27 -16.41 13.96
CA HIS A 385 1.19 -15.31 13.59
C HIS A 385 1.12 -14.90 12.10
N VAL A 386 0.05 -14.20 11.74
CA VAL A 386 -0.26 -13.83 10.36
C VAL A 386 0.39 -12.49 10.04
N TYR A 387 1.30 -12.46 9.06
CA TYR A 387 1.93 -11.23 8.56
C TYR A 387 2.34 -11.45 7.10
N ASP A 388 2.53 -10.35 6.38
CA ASP A 388 2.91 -10.34 4.96
C ASP A 388 4.22 -9.57 4.75
N THR A 389 4.62 -9.44 3.49
CA THR A 389 5.82 -8.69 3.13
C THR A 389 5.69 -7.19 3.38
N GLU A 390 4.46 -6.65 3.50
CA GLU A 390 4.22 -5.22 3.70
C GLU A 390 4.81 -4.73 5.04
N ALA A 391 4.81 -5.57 6.07
CA ALA A 391 5.38 -5.22 7.37
C ALA A 391 6.88 -4.88 7.27
N ILE A 392 7.68 -5.72 6.60
CA ILE A 392 9.13 -5.55 6.49
C ILE A 392 9.49 -4.58 5.35
N ASP A 393 8.78 -4.64 4.22
CA ASP A 393 8.97 -3.70 3.11
C ASP A 393 8.65 -2.26 3.56
N GLY A 394 7.58 -2.07 4.33
CA GLY A 394 7.19 -0.78 4.89
C GLY A 394 8.18 -0.28 5.97
N ALA A 395 8.64 -1.16 6.86
CA ALA A 395 9.69 -0.81 7.83
C ALA A 395 10.98 -0.35 7.13
N SER A 396 11.35 -0.99 6.02
CA SER A 396 12.50 -0.61 5.20
C SER A 396 12.27 0.73 4.48
N LYS A 397 11.08 0.94 3.90
CA LYS A 397 10.69 2.20 3.25
C LYS A 397 10.78 3.39 4.19
N ASN A 398 10.40 3.23 5.46
CA ASN A 398 10.30 4.33 6.42
C ASN A 398 11.51 4.46 7.37
N GLY A 399 12.58 3.68 7.18
CA GLY A 399 13.82 3.87 7.94
C GLY A 399 13.85 3.20 9.31
N HIS A 400 12.96 2.25 9.57
CA HIS A 400 12.75 1.66 10.90
C HIS A 400 13.73 0.52 11.21
N VAL A 401 15.02 0.85 11.30
CA VAL A 401 16.12 -0.12 11.54
C VAL A 401 15.91 -0.94 12.82
N HIS A 402 15.41 -0.32 13.89
CA HIS A 402 15.15 -1.01 15.15
C HIS A 402 14.03 -2.05 15.06
N ILE A 403 13.02 -1.82 14.20
CA ILE A 403 11.97 -2.80 13.89
C ILE A 403 12.55 -3.95 13.05
N LEU A 404 13.37 -3.65 12.04
CA LEU A 404 14.05 -4.68 11.25
C LEU A 404 14.93 -5.58 12.13
N GLN A 405 15.63 -4.97 13.09
CA GLN A 405 16.42 -5.69 14.08
C GLN A 405 15.54 -6.58 14.97
N TRP A 406 14.36 -6.10 15.39
CA TRP A 406 13.39 -6.91 16.14
C TRP A 406 12.91 -8.11 15.31
N TRP A 407 12.54 -7.92 14.04
CA TRP A 407 12.12 -9.02 13.16
C TRP A 407 13.21 -10.08 13.05
N LYS A 408 14.48 -9.68 12.87
CA LYS A 408 15.61 -10.61 12.85
C LYS A 408 15.78 -11.38 14.17
N GLN A 409 15.58 -10.73 15.31
CA GLN A 409 15.69 -11.35 16.64
C GLN A 409 14.46 -12.17 17.04
N SER A 410 13.32 -11.96 16.35
CA SER A 410 12.06 -12.61 16.70
C SER A 410 12.07 -14.12 16.47
N GLY A 411 12.93 -14.62 15.56
CA GLY A 411 12.93 -16.02 15.11
C GLY A 411 11.82 -16.35 14.12
N LEU A 412 11.02 -15.37 13.69
CA LEU A 412 10.03 -15.52 12.63
C LEU A 412 10.70 -15.42 11.24
N PRO A 413 10.17 -16.11 10.21
CA PRO A 413 10.62 -15.93 8.84
C PRO A 413 10.58 -14.47 8.36
N LEU A 414 11.66 -14.01 7.75
CA LEU A 414 11.71 -12.67 7.15
C LEU A 414 11.02 -12.68 5.78
N LEU A 415 9.76 -12.27 5.73
CA LEU A 415 9.00 -12.10 4.47
C LEU A 415 9.26 -10.71 3.88
N TYR A 416 10.03 -10.61 2.80
CA TYR A 416 10.31 -9.34 2.13
C TYR A 416 10.54 -9.48 0.63
N THR A 417 10.34 -8.39 -0.09
CA THR A 417 10.48 -8.32 -1.55
C THR A 417 11.63 -7.37 -1.95
N HIS A 418 11.82 -7.19 -3.26
CA HIS A 418 12.74 -6.17 -3.79
C HIS A 418 12.31 -4.74 -3.40
N VAL A 419 11.02 -4.54 -3.08
CA VAL A 419 10.46 -3.24 -2.67
C VAL A 419 11.17 -2.70 -1.42
N SER A 420 11.56 -3.55 -0.47
CA SER A 420 12.36 -3.16 0.72
C SER A 420 13.56 -2.29 0.36
N LEU A 421 14.44 -2.78 -0.53
CA LEU A 421 15.69 -2.10 -0.90
C LEU A 421 15.46 -0.98 -1.91
N GLU A 422 14.49 -1.16 -2.81
CA GLU A 422 14.12 -0.17 -3.82
C GLU A 422 13.60 1.13 -3.18
N GLN A 423 12.65 1.01 -2.24
CA GLN A 423 12.08 2.14 -1.54
C GLN A 423 13.06 2.77 -0.55
N ALA A 424 13.84 1.96 0.17
CA ALA A 424 14.92 2.48 1.02
C ALA A 424 15.95 3.30 0.21
N SER A 425 16.26 2.86 -1.02
CA SER A 425 17.16 3.59 -1.92
C SER A 425 16.54 4.88 -2.46
N GLY A 426 15.26 4.85 -2.82
CA GLY A 426 14.52 6.05 -3.23
C GLY A 426 14.39 7.09 -2.12
N ASN A 427 14.29 6.67 -0.86
CA ASN A 427 14.14 7.55 0.29
C ASN A 427 15.46 8.02 0.92
N GLY A 428 16.61 7.63 0.38
CA GLY A 428 17.91 8.08 0.90
C GLY A 428 18.38 7.34 2.17
N LEU A 429 17.77 6.19 2.50
CA LEU A 429 17.93 5.53 3.81
C LEU A 429 19.16 4.62 3.86
N ILE A 430 20.36 5.22 3.89
CA ILE A 430 21.64 4.52 3.94
C ILE A 430 21.75 3.58 5.16
N SER A 431 21.17 3.96 6.29
CA SER A 431 21.17 3.13 7.52
C SER A 431 20.45 1.80 7.32
N VAL A 432 19.31 1.79 6.61
CA VAL A 432 18.57 0.58 6.28
C VAL A 432 19.33 -0.26 5.27
N LEU A 433 19.91 0.35 4.24
CA LEU A 433 20.71 -0.35 3.23
C LEU A 433 21.94 -1.03 3.86
N ALA A 434 22.63 -0.33 4.77
CA ALA A 434 23.73 -0.88 5.54
C ALA A 434 23.27 -2.05 6.42
N TRP A 435 22.13 -1.91 7.11
CA TRP A 435 21.56 -2.99 7.90
C TRP A 435 21.27 -4.25 7.06
N TRP A 436 20.65 -4.11 5.89
CA TRP A 436 20.38 -5.25 5.01
C TRP A 436 21.64 -5.92 4.49
N ARG A 437 22.67 -5.14 4.12
CA ARG A 437 23.97 -5.66 3.69
C ARG A 437 24.63 -6.46 4.82
N ASP A 438 24.69 -5.86 6.00
CA ASP A 438 25.34 -6.49 7.16
C ASP A 438 24.53 -7.73 7.59
N ALA A 439 23.20 -7.65 7.59
CA ALA A 439 22.34 -8.79 7.91
C ALA A 439 22.53 -9.96 6.93
N ALA A 440 22.60 -9.70 5.63
CA ALA A 440 22.85 -10.71 4.60
C ALA A 440 24.27 -11.30 4.65
N ALA A 441 25.26 -10.53 5.13
CA ALA A 441 26.62 -11.03 5.36
C ALA A 441 26.70 -11.97 6.57
N LEU A 442 25.86 -11.75 7.58
CA LEU A 442 25.79 -12.59 8.79
C LEU A 442 24.92 -13.84 8.60
N ASP A 443 23.86 -13.75 7.79
CA ASP A 443 22.86 -14.81 7.65
C ASP A 443 22.59 -15.13 6.18
N ASN A 444 23.02 -16.31 5.76
CA ASN A 444 22.86 -16.81 4.39
C ASN A 444 21.40 -17.06 3.99
N SER A 445 20.46 -17.10 4.95
CA SER A 445 19.03 -17.19 4.64
C SER A 445 18.46 -15.88 4.07
N ILE A 446 19.12 -14.75 4.36
CA ILE A 446 18.71 -13.43 3.90
C ILE A 446 19.32 -13.18 2.52
N VAL A 447 18.51 -13.39 1.48
CA VAL A 447 18.89 -13.06 0.11
C VAL A 447 18.87 -11.55 -0.10
N PHE A 448 20.01 -10.98 -0.40
CA PHE A 448 20.12 -9.56 -0.75
C PHE A 448 19.52 -9.31 -2.14
N LYS A 449 18.37 -8.61 -2.22
CA LYS A 449 17.59 -8.40 -3.46
C LYS A 449 17.61 -6.94 -3.91
N PRO A 450 18.71 -6.43 -4.52
CA PRO A 450 18.85 -5.02 -4.85
C PRO A 450 17.84 -4.53 -5.91
N GLY A 451 17.24 -5.42 -6.71
CA GLY A 451 16.20 -5.05 -7.68
C GLY A 451 16.62 -3.85 -8.54
N ARG A 452 15.69 -2.90 -8.70
CA ARG A 452 15.85 -1.62 -9.43
C ARG A 452 16.29 -0.47 -8.52
N SER A 453 16.95 -0.74 -7.39
CA SER A 453 17.30 0.25 -6.35
C SER A 453 18.03 1.48 -6.88
N LEU A 454 18.94 1.32 -7.85
CA LEU A 454 19.65 2.43 -8.49
C LEU A 454 18.70 3.38 -9.23
N LEU A 455 17.67 2.85 -9.89
CA LEU A 455 16.72 3.65 -10.64
C LEU A 455 15.83 4.45 -9.69
N TRP A 456 15.43 3.87 -8.56
CA TRP A 456 14.68 4.57 -7.51
C TRP A 456 15.51 5.67 -6.85
N ALA A 457 16.79 5.41 -6.54
CA ALA A 457 17.70 6.45 -6.05
C ALA A 457 17.87 7.59 -7.07
N ALA A 458 18.01 7.26 -8.35
CA ALA A 458 18.14 8.24 -9.41
C ALA A 458 16.86 9.05 -9.63
N ARG A 459 15.69 8.42 -9.51
CA ARG A 459 14.36 9.04 -9.62
C ARG A 459 14.11 10.12 -8.56
N ASN A 460 14.60 9.91 -7.33
CA ASN A 460 14.38 10.82 -6.21
C ASN A 460 15.59 11.72 -5.89
N GLY A 461 16.60 11.76 -6.77
CA GLY A 461 17.76 12.64 -6.58
C GLY A 461 18.76 12.19 -5.50
N GLN A 462 18.76 10.92 -5.10
CA GLN A 462 19.56 10.42 -3.96
C GLN A 462 21.01 10.12 -4.35
N ALA A 463 21.83 11.16 -4.51
CA ALA A 463 23.23 11.04 -4.92
C ALA A 463 24.10 10.25 -3.90
N ASP A 464 23.86 10.40 -2.60
CA ASP A 464 24.62 9.72 -1.55
C ASP A 464 24.41 8.20 -1.59
N VAL A 465 23.18 7.76 -1.87
CA VAL A 465 22.82 6.35 -2.04
C VAL A 465 23.55 5.75 -3.24
N LEU A 466 23.71 6.49 -4.34
CA LEU A 466 24.50 6.01 -5.49
C LEU A 466 25.98 5.81 -5.13
N ARG A 467 26.57 6.71 -4.34
CA ARG A 467 27.95 6.54 -3.84
C ARG A 467 28.05 5.30 -2.96
N TRP A 468 27.07 5.09 -2.08
CA TRP A 468 27.03 3.92 -1.20
C TRP A 468 26.91 2.61 -1.99
N TRP A 469 26.03 2.56 -3.01
CA TRP A 469 25.88 1.40 -3.89
C TRP A 469 27.14 1.10 -4.68
N HIS A 470 27.82 2.14 -5.18
CA HIS A 470 29.09 1.98 -5.89
C HIS A 470 30.21 1.48 -4.97
N ALA A 471 30.31 2.02 -3.75
CA ALA A 471 31.30 1.59 -2.75
C ALA A 471 31.07 0.15 -2.25
N SER A 472 29.85 -0.38 -2.42
CA SER A 472 29.50 -1.75 -2.00
C SER A 472 29.93 -2.83 -3.01
N ASP A 473 30.58 -2.45 -4.13
CA ASP A 473 31.15 -3.32 -5.18
C ASP A 473 30.22 -4.44 -5.70
N MET A 474 28.91 -4.21 -5.64
CA MET A 474 27.90 -5.17 -6.06
C MET A 474 27.62 -5.00 -7.56
N LYS A 475 27.59 -6.09 -8.34
CA LYS A 475 27.19 -6.03 -9.75
C LYS A 475 25.69 -5.75 -9.86
N LEU A 476 25.33 -4.48 -10.06
CA LEU A 476 23.96 -4.01 -10.20
C LEU A 476 23.52 -4.10 -11.67
N GLY A 477 22.47 -4.88 -11.95
CA GLY A 477 22.01 -5.14 -13.33
C GLY A 477 21.43 -3.92 -14.07
N PHE A 478 20.88 -2.94 -13.33
CA PHE A 478 20.16 -1.79 -13.91
C PHE A 478 20.99 -0.50 -14.02
N SER A 479 22.32 -0.60 -14.03
CA SER A 479 23.22 0.55 -14.08
C SER A 479 23.04 1.42 -15.34
N GLY A 480 22.59 0.84 -16.46
CA GLY A 480 22.37 1.56 -17.72
C GLY A 480 21.11 2.43 -17.75
N GLY A 481 20.15 2.23 -16.84
CA GLY A 481 18.94 3.04 -16.76
C GLY A 481 19.10 4.34 -15.95
N VAL A 482 20.17 4.47 -15.17
CA VAL A 482 20.35 5.60 -14.23
C VAL A 482 20.37 6.95 -14.94
N ALA A 483 21.11 7.06 -16.04
CA ALA A 483 21.21 8.31 -16.80
C ALA A 483 19.87 8.73 -17.43
N TRP A 484 19.10 7.74 -17.88
CA TRP A 484 17.76 7.96 -18.40
C TRP A 484 16.80 8.42 -17.31
N THR A 485 16.76 7.73 -16.17
CA THR A 485 15.87 8.07 -15.05
C THR A 485 16.21 9.45 -14.49
N ALA A 486 17.48 9.75 -14.24
CA ALA A 486 17.88 11.07 -13.75
C ALA A 486 17.52 12.19 -14.75
N SER A 487 17.58 11.91 -16.06
CA SER A 487 17.18 12.87 -17.09
C SER A 487 15.68 13.09 -17.16
N ARG A 488 14.87 12.05 -16.90
CA ARG A 488 13.41 12.11 -16.86
C ARG A 488 12.86 12.92 -15.69
N TRP A 489 13.55 12.87 -14.54
CA TRP A 489 13.10 13.51 -13.30
C TRP A 489 13.86 14.80 -12.96
N GLY A 490 14.81 15.21 -13.81
CA GLY A 490 15.46 16.52 -13.69
C GLY A 490 16.65 16.59 -12.75
N HIS A 491 17.29 15.47 -12.42
CA HIS A 491 18.35 15.42 -11.41
C HIS A 491 19.76 15.52 -12.01
N ALA A 492 20.21 16.73 -12.33
CA ALA A 492 21.54 16.97 -12.90
C ALA A 492 22.69 16.60 -11.94
N HIS A 493 22.51 16.79 -10.63
CA HIS A 493 23.50 16.42 -9.62
C HIS A 493 23.69 14.89 -9.49
N VAL A 494 22.64 14.12 -9.78
CA VAL A 494 22.70 12.66 -9.85
C VAL A 494 23.52 12.23 -11.07
N LEU A 495 23.30 12.84 -12.24
CA LEU A 495 24.10 12.57 -13.44
C LEU A 495 25.58 12.86 -13.22
N GLU A 496 25.88 13.99 -12.58
CA GLU A 496 27.25 14.38 -12.21
C GLU A 496 27.90 13.35 -11.27
N THR A 497 27.18 12.94 -10.22
CA THR A 497 27.68 11.95 -9.27
C THR A 497 27.88 10.60 -9.94
N TRP A 498 26.95 10.18 -10.80
CA TRP A 498 27.04 8.93 -11.53
C TRP A 498 28.22 8.91 -12.52
N ARG A 499 28.48 10.03 -13.22
CA ARG A 499 29.68 10.21 -14.05
C ARG A 499 30.94 10.00 -13.24
N LYS A 500 31.08 10.71 -12.10
CA LYS A 500 32.27 10.62 -11.25
C LYS A 500 32.52 9.21 -10.72
N LEU A 501 31.47 8.43 -10.47
CA LEU A 501 31.58 7.07 -9.96
C LEU A 501 31.96 6.05 -11.05
N LYS A 502 31.40 6.16 -12.25
CA LYS A 502 31.67 5.20 -13.34
C LYS A 502 32.90 5.57 -14.18
N GLY A 503 33.25 6.85 -14.25
CA GLY A 503 34.20 7.37 -15.21
C GLY A 503 33.49 7.85 -16.48
N ASP A 504 34.14 8.76 -17.21
CA ASP A 504 33.53 9.50 -18.32
C ASP A 504 33.15 8.59 -19.52
N ASP A 505 33.92 7.51 -19.75
CA ASP A 505 33.76 6.60 -20.90
C ASP A 505 32.83 5.40 -20.62
N ASP A 506 32.55 5.11 -19.35
CA ASP A 506 31.80 3.92 -18.90
C ASP A 506 30.31 4.21 -18.61
N ILE A 507 29.86 5.44 -18.84
CA ILE A 507 28.44 5.78 -18.71
C ILE A 507 27.66 5.17 -19.89
N ILE A 508 26.73 4.27 -19.58
CA ILE A 508 25.80 3.71 -20.54
C ILE A 508 24.58 4.63 -20.62
N PHE A 509 24.30 5.18 -21.80
CA PHE A 509 23.10 5.96 -22.10
C PHE A 509 22.74 5.89 -23.59
N ASP A 510 21.45 6.05 -23.90
CA ASP A 510 20.98 6.31 -25.26
C ASP A 510 20.85 7.83 -25.45
N ALA A 511 21.72 8.38 -26.30
CA ALA A 511 21.81 9.82 -26.56
C ALA A 511 20.52 10.41 -27.14
N GLU A 512 19.78 9.65 -27.97
CA GLU A 512 18.54 10.16 -28.57
C GLU A 512 17.42 10.23 -27.51
N GLU A 513 17.32 9.20 -26.67
CA GLU A 513 16.27 9.11 -25.64
C GLU A 513 16.48 10.08 -24.48
N VAL A 514 17.70 10.23 -23.96
CA VAL A 514 17.95 11.14 -22.81
C VAL A 514 17.67 12.61 -23.16
N MET A 515 17.99 13.02 -24.39
CA MET A 515 17.72 14.38 -24.88
C MET A 515 16.23 14.60 -25.16
N PHE A 516 15.56 13.60 -25.76
CA PHE A 516 14.12 13.65 -25.99
C PHE A 516 13.34 13.78 -24.68
N ILE A 517 13.66 12.96 -23.68
CA ILE A 517 12.95 12.95 -22.40
C ILE A 517 13.26 14.18 -21.54
N ALA A 518 14.51 14.63 -21.46
CA ALA A 518 14.82 15.88 -20.77
C ALA A 518 14.07 17.08 -21.39
N THR A 519 13.83 17.04 -22.71
CA THR A 519 13.03 18.05 -23.41
C THR A 519 11.53 17.89 -23.13
N ALA A 520 10.99 16.68 -23.25
CA ALA A 520 9.57 16.40 -23.02
C ALA A 520 9.12 16.71 -21.58
N TYR A 521 9.98 16.46 -20.59
CA TYR A 521 9.71 16.72 -19.17
C TYR A 521 10.24 18.08 -18.69
N ARG A 522 10.78 18.91 -19.59
CA ARG A 522 11.18 20.30 -19.36
C ARG A 522 12.30 20.53 -18.35
N HIS A 523 13.33 19.70 -18.36
CA HIS A 523 14.46 19.80 -17.43
C HIS A 523 15.66 20.51 -18.06
N VAL A 524 15.68 21.85 -17.98
CA VAL A 524 16.74 22.70 -18.57
C VAL A 524 18.11 22.42 -17.95
N GLU A 525 18.20 22.19 -16.64
CA GLU A 525 19.47 21.89 -15.96
C GLU A 525 20.12 20.60 -16.47
N VAL A 526 19.29 19.58 -16.75
CA VAL A 526 19.73 18.31 -17.33
C VAL A 526 20.20 18.51 -18.77
N LEU A 527 19.48 19.30 -19.58
CA LEU A 527 19.89 19.63 -20.94
C LEU A 527 21.22 20.38 -20.97
N GLU A 528 21.41 21.35 -20.07
CA GLU A 528 22.67 22.06 -19.90
C GLU A 528 23.79 21.13 -19.43
N TRP A 529 23.50 20.18 -18.54
CA TRP A 529 24.45 19.15 -18.12
C TRP A 529 24.89 18.29 -19.31
N TRP A 530 23.96 17.75 -20.10
CA TRP A 530 24.29 16.95 -21.30
C TRP A 530 25.06 17.75 -22.34
N ARG A 531 24.77 19.05 -22.50
CA ARG A 531 25.52 19.96 -23.37
C ARG A 531 26.96 20.15 -22.91
N ARG A 532 27.18 20.36 -21.61
CA ARG A 532 28.54 20.48 -21.02
C ARG A 532 29.29 19.15 -21.10
N PHE A 533 28.61 18.03 -20.85
CA PHE A 533 29.15 16.68 -21.01
C PHE A 533 29.61 16.41 -22.45
N ALA A 534 28.78 16.78 -23.42
CA ALA A 534 29.11 16.61 -24.84
C ALA A 534 30.35 17.39 -25.29
N ARG A 535 30.67 18.48 -24.59
CA ARG A 535 31.82 19.35 -24.86
C ARG A 535 33.03 19.07 -23.97
N GLY A 536 32.91 18.16 -23.01
CA GLY A 536 33.95 17.93 -22.01
C GLY A 536 34.23 19.15 -21.12
N GLN A 537 33.21 20.01 -20.92
CA GLN A 537 33.28 21.23 -20.10
C GLN A 537 32.94 20.98 -18.62
N LEU A 538 32.60 19.75 -18.26
CA LEU A 538 32.33 19.38 -16.88
C LEU A 538 33.64 19.13 -16.13
N ASP A 539 33.58 19.31 -14.80
CA ASP A 539 34.74 19.22 -13.93
C ASP A 539 35.44 17.85 -14.06
N GLY A 540 36.71 17.87 -14.47
CA GLY A 540 37.54 16.67 -14.63
C GLY A 540 37.61 16.08 -16.05
N MET A 541 36.80 16.56 -17.01
CA MET A 541 36.81 16.01 -18.38
C MET A 541 37.92 16.57 -19.28
N ASN A 542 38.61 17.66 -18.90
CA ASN A 542 39.72 18.27 -19.64
C ASN A 542 39.48 18.44 -21.16
N GLY A 543 38.24 18.72 -21.58
CA GLY A 543 37.87 18.87 -23.00
C GLY A 543 37.62 17.57 -23.77
N ARG A 544 37.67 16.39 -23.13
CA ARG A 544 37.26 15.10 -23.73
C ARG A 544 35.74 14.97 -23.68
N GLY A 545 35.06 15.50 -24.69
CA GLY A 545 33.61 15.40 -24.82
C GLY A 545 33.15 14.10 -25.49
N VAL A 546 32.00 13.56 -25.05
CA VAL A 546 31.35 12.41 -25.66
C VAL A 546 30.25 12.89 -26.62
N LYS A 547 30.21 12.39 -27.86
CA LYS A 547 29.23 12.85 -28.85
C LYS A 547 27.81 12.39 -28.50
N VAL A 548 26.98 13.31 -28.04
CA VAL A 548 25.53 13.11 -27.81
C VAL A 548 24.76 13.44 -29.10
N LYS A 549 24.23 12.42 -29.78
CA LYS A 549 23.41 12.59 -31.00
C LYS A 549 21.92 12.62 -30.65
N PHE A 550 21.14 13.39 -31.40
CA PHE A 550 19.68 13.44 -31.26
C PHE A 550 19.00 13.63 -32.62
N ARG A 551 17.71 13.31 -32.73
CA ARG A 551 16.89 13.53 -33.93
C ARG A 551 16.02 14.76 -33.77
N THR A 552 16.19 15.74 -34.66
CA THR A 552 15.46 17.02 -34.65
C THR A 552 13.95 16.82 -34.65
N ARG A 553 13.42 15.86 -35.43
CA ARG A 553 11.99 15.58 -35.53
C ARG A 553 11.36 15.11 -34.19
N ARG A 554 12.05 14.27 -33.41
CA ARG A 554 11.51 13.80 -32.12
C ARG A 554 11.52 14.90 -31.06
N ILE A 555 12.56 15.74 -31.06
CA ILE A 555 12.61 16.92 -30.18
C ILE A 555 11.55 17.94 -30.58
N GLN A 556 11.30 18.11 -31.88
CA GLN A 556 10.21 18.93 -32.37
C GLN A 556 8.85 18.44 -31.85
N GLU A 557 8.55 17.15 -32.03
CA GLU A 557 7.33 16.53 -31.52
C GLU A 557 7.17 16.77 -30.00
N ALA A 558 8.24 16.57 -29.21
CA ALA A 558 8.22 16.81 -27.76
C ALA A 558 7.92 18.27 -27.36
N VAL A 559 8.38 19.24 -28.16
CA VAL A 559 8.17 20.69 -27.91
C VAL A 559 6.80 21.16 -28.41
N GLU A 560 6.17 20.42 -29.33
CA GLU A 560 4.86 20.73 -29.91
C GLU A 560 3.69 20.13 -29.12
N THR A 561 3.89 19.03 -28.39
CA THR A 561 2.82 18.31 -27.69
C THR A 561 2.26 18.98 -26.42
N ASP A 562 2.88 20.02 -25.87
CA ASP A 562 2.49 20.58 -24.56
C ASP A 562 2.31 22.12 -24.62
N SER A 563 1.07 22.59 -24.47
CA SER A 563 0.62 23.93 -24.90
C SER A 563 0.68 25.04 -23.85
N GLU A 564 0.92 24.75 -22.57
CA GLU A 564 0.66 25.74 -21.50
C GLU A 564 1.90 26.40 -20.86
N HIS A 565 3.11 25.83 -20.92
CA HIS A 565 4.29 26.39 -20.23
C HIS A 565 5.62 26.20 -21.00
N ARG A 566 5.76 26.91 -22.13
CA ARG A 566 6.71 26.62 -23.22
C ARG A 566 8.09 27.31 -23.16
N LEU A 567 8.24 28.42 -22.43
CA LEU A 567 9.29 29.40 -22.72
C LEU A 567 10.73 28.93 -22.45
N GLU A 568 11.02 28.35 -21.28
CA GLU A 568 12.42 28.13 -20.86
C GLU A 568 13.17 27.08 -21.70
N VAL A 569 12.51 25.95 -22.01
CA VAL A 569 13.10 24.85 -22.79
C VAL A 569 13.20 25.24 -24.27
N GLN A 570 12.21 25.98 -24.78
CA GLN A 570 12.25 26.54 -26.13
C GLN A 570 13.34 27.59 -26.27
N GLU A 571 13.49 28.47 -25.29
CA GLU A 571 14.59 29.44 -25.23
C GLU A 571 15.95 28.73 -25.18
N TRP A 572 16.07 27.66 -24.39
CA TRP A 572 17.29 26.88 -24.32
C TRP A 572 17.62 26.25 -25.68
N TRP A 573 16.66 25.58 -26.32
CA TRP A 573 16.85 25.02 -27.67
C TRP A 573 17.10 26.11 -28.70
N PHE A 574 16.45 27.27 -28.61
CA PHE A 574 16.67 28.41 -29.48
C PHE A 574 18.11 28.96 -29.38
N ARG A 575 18.61 29.13 -28.15
CA ARG A 575 19.97 29.62 -27.86
C ARG A 575 21.05 28.61 -28.26
N TYR A 576 20.77 27.31 -28.16
CA TYR A 576 21.79 26.27 -28.21
C TYR A 576 21.61 25.23 -29.35
N LYS A 577 20.65 25.43 -30.26
CA LYS A 577 20.38 24.59 -31.46
C LYS A 577 21.61 24.23 -32.30
N LEU A 578 22.58 25.15 -32.42
CA LEU A 578 23.80 24.98 -33.22
C LEU A 578 24.95 24.33 -32.44
N SER A 579 24.83 24.24 -31.10
CA SER A 579 25.95 23.89 -30.22
C SER A 579 26.15 22.40 -29.95
N ILE A 580 25.21 21.55 -30.39
CA ILE A 580 25.17 20.10 -30.07
C ILE A 580 25.31 19.21 -31.34
N GLY A 581 25.32 19.80 -32.54
CA GLY A 581 25.80 19.16 -33.78
C GLY A 581 24.79 19.07 -34.93
N LEU A 582 25.00 19.92 -35.96
CA LEU A 582 24.47 19.93 -37.35
C LEU A 582 23.19 20.74 -37.71
N GLU A 583 23.06 20.94 -39.04
CA GLU A 583 22.60 22.10 -39.83
C GLU A 583 21.13 22.61 -39.72
N PRO A 584 20.85 23.86 -40.16
CA PRO A 584 19.63 24.62 -39.84
C PRO A 584 18.32 24.12 -40.46
N GLU A 585 18.36 23.23 -41.46
CA GLU A 585 17.25 23.05 -42.41
C GLU A 585 16.02 22.26 -41.90
N GLY A 586 16.04 21.75 -40.67
CA GLY A 586 14.95 20.92 -40.12
C GLY A 586 14.06 21.55 -39.02
N TRP A 587 14.33 22.75 -38.53
CA TRP A 587 13.61 23.34 -37.37
C TRP A 587 12.32 24.09 -37.75
N PRO A 588 11.23 24.07 -36.94
CA PRO A 588 10.01 24.84 -37.21
C PRO A 588 10.21 26.35 -37.05
N LEU A 589 9.33 27.15 -37.68
CA LEU A 589 9.44 28.61 -37.76
C LEU A 589 9.44 29.33 -36.40
N PHE A 590 8.76 28.80 -35.37
CA PHE A 590 8.75 29.39 -34.03
C PHE A 590 10.06 29.17 -33.24
N LEU A 591 10.99 28.35 -33.76
CA LEU A 591 12.37 28.20 -33.28
C LEU A 591 13.41 28.71 -34.30
N ARG A 592 12.94 29.14 -35.48
CA ARG A 592 13.67 30.02 -36.40
C ARG A 592 13.38 31.46 -36.00
N LEU A 593 14.27 32.37 -36.37
CA LEU A 593 14.11 33.80 -36.11
C LEU A 593 12.77 34.32 -36.62
#